data_AF-A0A7J9K6P5-F1
#
_entry.id   AF-A0A7J9K6P5-F1
#
_cell.length_a   1.000
_cell.length_b   1.000
_cell.length_c   1.000
_cell.angle_alpha   90.00
_cell.angle_beta   90.00
_cell.angle_gamma   90.00
#
_symmetry.space_group_name_H-M   'P 1'
#
loop_
_entity.id
_entity.type
_entity.pdbx_description
1 polymer ?
#
loop_
_entity_poly.entity_id
_entity_poly.type
_entity_poly.pdbx_seq_one_letter_code
_entity_poly.pdbx_strand_id
1 'polypeptide(L)' 'MDMLPIMPPTLRRPPSRPTKMRRRESDEPQTTTKLTKKGVEMKCNKCNKLGHNKKSYKGNSTKTFQ' A
#
# COMPACT_ATOMS: atom_id res chain seq x y z
N MET A 1 50.11 -2.01 26.12
CA MET A 1 48.63 -1.92 26.07
C MET A 1 48.23 -2.28 24.66
N ASP A 2 48.03 -3.57 24.40
CA ASP A 2 47.67 -4.06 23.08
C ASP A 2 46.23 -3.67 22.75
N MET A 3 46.09 -2.79 21.76
CA MET A 3 44.81 -2.52 21.11
C MET A 3 44.39 -3.78 20.35
N LEU A 4 43.40 -4.49 20.88
CA LEU A 4 42.76 -5.58 20.16
C LEU A 4 42.26 -5.07 18.80
N PRO A 5 42.55 -5.77 17.70
CA PRO A 5 42.15 -5.33 16.37
C PRO A 5 40.61 -5.31 16.30
N ILE A 6 40.07 -4.16 15.89
CA ILE A 6 38.63 -3.98 15.73
C ILE A 6 38.16 -4.82 14.55
N MET A 7 37.29 -5.79 14.83
CA MET A 7 36.67 -6.59 13.77
C MET A 7 35.68 -5.72 12.97
N PRO A 8 35.64 -5.88 11.64
CA PRO A 8 34.69 -5.15 10.81
C PRO A 8 33.25 -5.56 11.13
N PRO A 9 32.28 -4.66 10.92
CA PRO A 9 30.87 -4.97 11.10
C PRO A 9 30.43 -6.05 10.12
N THR A 10 29.50 -6.91 10.56
CA THR A 10 28.96 -7.97 9.71
C THR A 10 28.12 -7.37 8.58
N LEU A 11 28.52 -7.63 7.33
CA LEU A 11 27.76 -7.21 6.17
C LEU A 11 26.51 -8.08 6.02
N ARG A 12 25.33 -7.47 6.12
CA ARG A 12 24.07 -8.13 5.78
C ARG A 12 23.79 -7.91 4.28
N ARG A 13 23.44 -8.99 3.58
CA ARG A 13 22.90 -8.85 2.23
C ARG A 13 21.56 -8.13 2.31
N PRO A 14 21.30 -7.12 1.47
CA PRO A 14 19.98 -6.51 1.41
C PRO A 14 18.95 -7.58 1.01
N PRO A 15 17.69 -7.44 1.45
CA PRO A 15 16.63 -8.32 0.97
C PRO A 15 16.59 -8.30 -0.56
N SER A 16 16.51 -9.48 -1.17
CA SER A 16 16.40 -9.61 -2.61
C SER A 16 15.19 -8.85 -3.14
N ARG A 17 15.27 -8.41 -4.41
CA ARG A 17 14.11 -7.86 -5.11
C ARG A 17 12.94 -8.87 -5.01
N PRO A 18 11.73 -8.43 -4.61
CA PRO A 18 10.56 -9.28 -4.64
C PRO A 18 10.42 -9.95 -6.01
N THR A 19 10.24 -11.26 -6.03
CA THR A 19 10.08 -12.00 -7.28
C THR A 19 8.84 -11.53 -8.02
N LYS A 20 8.95 -11.37 -9.34
CA LYS A 20 7.80 -11.05 -10.18
C LYS A 20 6.82 -12.23 -10.10
N MET A 21 5.61 -11.98 -9.60
CA MET A 21 4.54 -12.98 -9.64
C MET A 21 4.22 -13.28 -11.11
N ARG A 22 4.22 -14.57 -11.50
CA ARG A 22 3.79 -14.98 -12.84
C ARG A 22 2.29 -14.71 -13.02
N ARG A 23 1.87 -14.53 -14.27
CA ARG A 23 0.44 -14.56 -14.61
C ARG A 23 -0.09 -15.97 -14.33
N ARG A 24 -1.29 -16.06 -13.76
CA ARG A 24 -1.99 -17.34 -13.57
C ARG A 24 -2.67 -17.79 -14.85
N GLU A 25 -2.69 -19.09 -15.09
CA GLU A 25 -3.47 -19.71 -16.16
C GLU A 25 -4.96 -19.80 -15.76
N SER A 26 -5.83 -20.05 -16.73
CA SER A 26 -7.29 -20.06 -16.52
C SER A 26 -7.76 -21.15 -15.55
N ASP A 27 -7.05 -22.28 -15.52
CA ASP A 27 -7.39 -23.46 -14.72
C ASP A 27 -6.79 -23.42 -13.31
N GLU A 28 -5.97 -22.42 -12.98
CA GLU A 28 -5.34 -22.34 -11.67
C GLU A 28 -6.31 -21.78 -10.60
N PRO A 29 -6.41 -22.44 -9.42
CA PRO A 29 -7.28 -21.96 -8.37
C PRO A 29 -6.85 -20.58 -7.86
N GLN A 30 -7.79 -19.63 -7.88
CA GLN A 30 -7.55 -18.31 -7.34
C GLN A 30 -7.53 -18.36 -5.80
N THR A 31 -6.36 -18.09 -5.20
CA THR A 31 -6.25 -17.89 -3.75
C THR A 31 -7.21 -16.80 -3.27
N THR A 32 -8.10 -17.14 -2.33
CA THR A 32 -9.16 -16.28 -1.77
C THR A 32 -8.65 -15.16 -0.86
N THR A 33 -7.35 -15.08 -0.63
CA THR A 33 -6.72 -14.12 0.29
C THR A 33 -6.90 -12.64 -0.09
N LYS A 34 -7.29 -12.34 -1.33
CA LYS A 34 -7.56 -10.96 -1.77
C LYS A 34 -9.04 -10.63 -1.58
N LEU A 35 -9.35 -9.97 -0.46
CA LEU A 35 -10.67 -9.38 -0.26
C LEU A 35 -10.91 -8.27 -1.29
N THR A 36 -11.99 -8.40 -2.06
CA THR A 36 -12.41 -7.33 -2.96
C THR A 36 -12.99 -6.18 -2.15
N LYS A 37 -12.76 -4.94 -2.57
CA LYS A 37 -13.40 -3.75 -1.95
C LYS A 37 -14.88 -3.58 -2.36
N LYS A 38 -15.49 -4.58 -2.99
CA LYS A 38 -16.90 -4.53 -3.39
C LYS A 38 -17.75 -4.50 -2.12
N GLY A 39 -18.67 -3.54 -2.03
CA GLY A 39 -19.55 -3.35 -0.87
C GLY A 39 -18.92 -2.59 0.31
N VAL A 40 -17.62 -2.23 0.25
CA VAL A 40 -17.00 -1.40 1.28
C VAL A 40 -17.33 0.07 1.01
N GLU A 41 -17.90 0.75 2.01
CA GLU A 41 -18.18 2.17 1.91
C GLU A 41 -16.87 2.97 1.86
N MET A 42 -16.69 3.75 0.80
CA MET A 42 -15.47 4.50 0.58
C MET A 42 -15.59 5.92 1.14
N LYS A 43 -14.59 6.35 1.90
CA LYS A 43 -14.45 7.72 2.41
C LYS A 43 -13.58 8.55 1.46
N CYS A 44 -14.03 9.77 1.17
CA CYS A 44 -13.26 10.70 0.36
C CYS A 44 -12.19 11.41 1.18
N ASN A 45 -10.90 11.24 0.86
CA ASN A 45 -9.82 11.92 1.57
C ASN A 45 -9.83 13.46 1.44
N LYS A 46 -10.61 14.04 0.51
CA LYS A 46 -10.71 15.50 0.35
C LYS A 46 -11.75 16.14 1.27
N CYS A 47 -12.92 15.51 1.43
CA CYS A 47 -14.03 16.08 2.21
C CYS A 47 -14.49 15.21 3.38
N ASN A 48 -13.84 14.05 3.56
CA ASN A 48 -14.14 13.08 4.61
C ASN A 48 -15.57 12.54 4.61
N LYS A 49 -16.33 12.75 3.54
CA LYS A 49 -17.68 12.19 3.34
C LYS A 49 -17.62 10.83 2.67
N LEU A 50 -18.65 10.02 2.92
CA LEU A 50 -18.81 8.68 2.36
C LEU A 50 -19.43 8.73 0.95
N GLY A 51 -19.46 7.59 0.26
CA GLY A 51 -20.11 7.41 -1.04
C GLY A 51 -19.31 7.85 -2.27
N HIS A 52 -18.15 8.51 -2.09
CA HIS A 52 -17.26 8.85 -3.21
C HIS A 52 -15.80 8.86 -2.78
N ASN A 53 -14.91 8.81 -3.77
CA ASN A 53 -13.46 8.88 -3.57
C ASN A 53 -12.90 10.23 -4.07
N LYS A 54 -11.61 10.46 -3.84
CA LYS A 54 -10.90 11.68 -4.28
C LYS A 54 -11.04 11.97 -5.79
N LYS A 55 -11.17 10.93 -6.63
CA LYS A 55 -11.28 11.04 -8.09
C LYS A 55 -12.65 11.58 -8.53
N SER A 56 -13.71 11.17 -7.84
CA SER A 56 -15.09 11.64 -8.08
C SER A 56 -15.47 12.85 -7.20
N TYR A 57 -14.49 13.49 -6.56
CA TYR A 57 -14.75 14.66 -5.73
C TYR A 57 -15.14 15.85 -6.61
N LYS A 58 -16.44 16.16 -6.61
CA LYS A 58 -16.96 17.41 -7.13
C LYS A 58 -16.79 18.43 -6.02
N GLY A 59 -15.79 19.31 -6.17
CA GLY A 59 -15.50 20.35 -5.19
C GLY A 59 -16.73 21.19 -4.96
N ASN A 60 -17.32 21.08 -3.78
CA ASN A 60 -18.36 22.00 -3.37
C ASN A 60 -17.69 23.35 -3.15
N SER A 61 -17.95 24.31 -4.03
CA SER A 61 -17.67 25.74 -3.84
C SER A 61 -18.59 26.35 -2.77
N THR A 62 -18.87 25.62 -1.70
CA THR A 62 -19.71 26.11 -0.61
C THR A 62 -18.85 27.00 0.27
N LYS A 63 -18.89 28.30 -0.03
CA LYS A 63 -18.48 29.36 0.89
C LYS A 63 -19.20 29.14 2.22
N THR A 64 -18.46 28.76 3.25
CA THR A 64 -18.93 28.88 4.62
C THR A 64 -19.04 30.37 4.90
N PHE A 65 -20.26 30.93 4.96
CA PHE A 65 -20.49 32.20 5.63
C PHE A 65 -20.38 31.93 7.13
N GLN A 66 -19.44 32.62 7.78
CA GLN A 66 -19.43 32.79 9.23
C GLN A 66 -20.56 33.73 9.63
#